data_AF-A0A7Y8IYF3-F1
#
_entry.id   AF-A0A7Y8IYF3-F1
#
_cell.length_a   1.000
_cell.length_b   1.000
_cell.length_c   1.000
_cell.angle_alpha   90.00
_cell.angle_beta   90.00
_cell.angle_gamma   90.00
#
_symmetry.space_group_name_H-M   'P 1'
#
loop_
_entity.id
_entity.type
_entity.pdbx_description
1 polymer ?
#
loop_
_entity_poly.entity_id
_entity_poly.type
_entity_poly.pdbx_seq_one_letter_code
_entity_poly.pdbx_strand_id
1 'polypeptide(L)'
;MRPPAAMAGQQVTRRNLVENPGFEALDPATGLPRAWLTGTPRQEVAPAFEVDSSVSHSGRSSARSAANGSPGTFGYWVTTVAGIQEGAGTEEFRMTDLTLRRTDFLSARSYRVACFFRTRNIESPSRNIWIRVNWLDAGGREVFTEFVSRFVKEGDWYRAEQVLTAPRPARSLRLELALQWTATGTVWWDDVAVEEVRHPAPRKIKVATAYSMPAGRSTPEKNRRFYAEKIIEAGRLGVDLLCLGEGITVVSTGKAYADVAEPVPGPTSRILGEAASKSRLCVVAGIYEREGPLLYNTALLIDREGNVTGKYRKTHLPQTEVNGGLTPGSTYPVFRTDFGTVGIEICYDNFFPEVARSLALQGAEIILLPIWGDMRGQGYAWDIVARARAIDNAVFLIASMYSNRRSLIINPDGRILADTGGDQGLVTAEIDLNARTFERWLSVGSYGEWKSLFPQERRSETYGGLMTQPEK
;
A
#
# COMPACT_ATOMS: atom_id res chain seq x y z
N MET A 1 -4.51 16.79 19.75
CA MET A 1 -5.17 16.64 18.44
C MET A 1 -6.55 16.06 18.67
N ARG A 2 -7.61 16.75 18.23
CA ARG A 2 -8.97 16.20 18.19
C ARG A 2 -9.01 15.11 17.10
N PRO A 3 -9.69 13.97 17.31
CA PRO A 3 -9.88 12.98 16.27
C PRO A 3 -10.66 13.60 15.09
N PRO A 4 -10.51 13.08 13.85
CA PRO A 4 -11.24 13.60 12.71
C PRO A 4 -12.74 13.48 12.96
N ALA A 5 -13.50 14.53 12.61
CA ALA A 5 -14.95 14.50 12.66
C ALA A 5 -15.44 13.35 11.79
N ALA A 6 -16.18 12.42 12.40
CA ALA A 6 -16.93 11.40 11.69
C ALA A 6 -17.85 12.10 10.70
N MET A 7 -17.62 11.89 9.40
CA MET A 7 -18.56 12.28 8.36
C MET A 7 -19.88 11.56 8.65
N ALA A 8 -20.87 12.31 9.12
CA ALA A 8 -22.25 11.85 9.25
C ALA A 8 -22.83 11.63 7.84
N GLY A 9 -22.51 10.48 7.25
CA GLY A 9 -23.18 9.98 6.07
C GLY A 9 -24.52 9.38 6.45
N GLN A 10 -25.58 9.74 5.71
CA GLN A 10 -26.91 9.14 5.79
C GLN A 10 -26.84 7.63 6.07
N GLN A 11 -27.51 7.22 7.15
CA GLN A 11 -27.78 5.82 7.48
C GLN A 11 -28.69 5.23 6.40
N VAL A 12 -28.12 4.81 5.27
CA VAL A 12 -28.71 3.72 4.50
C VAL A 12 -28.65 2.52 5.44
N THR A 13 -29.79 2.02 5.90
CA THR A 13 -29.87 0.73 6.59
C THR A 13 -29.17 -0.32 5.73
N ARG A 14 -27.93 -0.67 6.11
CA ARG A 14 -27.11 -1.59 5.36
C ARG A 14 -27.66 -2.99 5.59
N ARG A 15 -28.35 -3.53 4.58
CA ARG A 15 -28.80 -4.92 4.61
C ARG A 15 -27.57 -5.80 4.45
N ASN A 16 -27.23 -6.56 5.50
CA ASN A 16 -26.24 -7.63 5.39
C ASN A 16 -26.80 -8.73 4.47
N LEU A 17 -26.03 -9.08 3.44
CA LEU A 17 -26.37 -10.11 2.45
C LEU A 17 -25.94 -11.51 2.91
N VAL A 18 -25.09 -11.62 3.94
CA VAL A 18 -24.68 -12.89 4.52
C VAL A 18 -25.86 -13.48 5.29
N GLU A 19 -26.25 -14.71 4.93
CA GLU A 19 -27.20 -15.48 5.71
C GLU A 19 -26.51 -16.06 6.96
N ASN A 20 -27.20 -15.99 8.11
CA ASN A 20 -26.69 -16.47 9.40
C ASN A 20 -25.29 -15.92 9.77
N PRO A 21 -25.09 -14.59 9.83
CA PRO A 21 -23.77 -13.96 10.00
C PRO A 21 -23.16 -14.15 11.40
N GLY A 22 -23.97 -14.56 12.39
CA GLY A 22 -23.55 -14.87 13.76
C GLY A 22 -23.47 -16.37 14.07
N PHE A 23 -23.54 -17.24 13.05
CA PHE A 23 -23.38 -18.69 13.16
C PHE A 23 -24.33 -19.41 14.15
N GLU A 24 -25.41 -18.75 14.55
CA GLU A 24 -26.27 -19.14 15.67
C GLU A 24 -27.35 -20.15 15.27
N ALA A 25 -27.83 -20.07 14.02
CA ALA A 25 -28.84 -20.99 13.53
C ALA A 25 -28.18 -22.26 12.99
N LEU A 26 -28.23 -23.36 13.74
CA LEU A 26 -27.68 -24.65 13.32
C LEU A 26 -28.64 -25.44 12.42
N ASP A 27 -28.08 -26.21 11.49
CA ASP A 27 -28.77 -27.26 10.75
C ASP A 27 -28.80 -28.54 11.62
N PRO A 28 -29.98 -29.06 11.99
CA PRO A 28 -30.09 -30.26 12.82
C PRO A 28 -29.44 -31.51 12.22
N ALA A 29 -29.31 -31.60 10.89
CA ALA A 29 -28.77 -32.77 10.21
C ALA A 29 -27.24 -32.79 10.19
N THR A 30 -26.60 -31.62 10.07
CA THR A 30 -25.14 -31.51 9.95
C THR A 30 -24.47 -30.97 11.22
N GLY A 31 -25.22 -30.32 12.10
CA GLY A 31 -24.69 -29.60 13.26
C GLY A 31 -23.94 -28.31 12.91
N LEU A 32 -23.86 -27.95 11.62
CA LEU A 32 -23.20 -26.74 11.15
C LEU A 32 -24.18 -25.56 11.10
N PRO A 33 -23.70 -24.31 11.14
CA PRO A 33 -24.54 -23.14 10.90
C PRO A 33 -25.21 -23.23 9.51
N ARG A 34 -26.52 -22.98 9.44
CA ARG A 34 -27.25 -22.88 8.18
C ARG A 34 -26.57 -21.89 7.24
N ALA A 35 -26.57 -22.21 5.93
CA ALA A 35 -25.89 -21.45 4.87
C ALA A 35 -24.35 -21.42 4.95
N TRP A 36 -23.75 -22.12 5.92
CA TRP A 36 -22.31 -22.28 6.03
C TRP A 36 -21.91 -23.74 5.84
N LEU A 37 -20.77 -23.93 5.19
CA LEU A 37 -20.12 -25.22 5.03
C LEU A 37 -18.67 -25.10 5.48
N THR A 38 -18.00 -26.24 5.60
CA THR A 38 -16.57 -26.32 5.91
C THR A 38 -15.84 -27.03 4.78
N GLY A 39 -14.65 -26.56 4.44
CA GLY A 39 -13.82 -27.16 3.39
C GLY A 39 -12.40 -27.45 3.86
N THR A 40 -11.85 -28.56 3.39
CA THR A 40 -10.43 -28.92 3.49
C THR A 40 -10.04 -29.75 2.26
N PRO A 41 -8.86 -29.56 1.67
CA PRO A 41 -8.41 -30.35 0.53
C PRO A 41 -8.12 -31.80 0.92
N ARG A 42 -7.72 -32.07 2.17
CA ARG A 42 -7.40 -33.41 2.67
C ARG A 42 -7.68 -33.52 4.16
N GLN A 43 -8.13 -34.68 4.62
CA GLN A 43 -8.58 -34.87 6.01
C GLN A 43 -7.43 -34.76 7.01
N GLU A 44 -6.22 -35.19 6.66
CA GLU A 44 -5.01 -35.13 7.50
C GLU A 44 -4.51 -33.72 7.83
N VAL A 45 -5.01 -32.70 7.12
CA VAL A 45 -4.73 -31.28 7.40
C VAL A 45 -5.98 -30.52 7.85
N ALA A 46 -7.12 -31.20 8.01
CA ALA A 46 -8.35 -30.54 8.40
C ALA A 46 -8.25 -30.00 9.83
N PRO A 47 -8.60 -28.72 10.06
CA PRO A 47 -8.84 -28.24 11.42
C PRO A 47 -10.17 -28.82 11.94
N ALA A 48 -10.34 -28.82 13.26
CA ALA A 48 -11.63 -29.03 13.89
C ALA A 48 -12.50 -27.77 13.73
N PHE A 49 -13.75 -27.96 13.29
CA PHE A 49 -14.73 -26.90 13.07
C PHE A 49 -15.86 -27.01 14.09
N GLU A 50 -16.11 -25.92 14.81
CA GLU A 50 -17.10 -25.89 15.89
C GLU A 50 -17.78 -24.51 15.94
N VAL A 51 -18.99 -24.45 16.50
CA VAL A 51 -19.61 -23.19 16.90
C VAL A 51 -19.38 -22.99 18.38
N ASP A 52 -18.83 -21.84 18.76
CA ASP A 52 -18.47 -21.50 20.13
C ASP A 52 -19.23 -20.26 20.58
N SER A 53 -20.20 -20.45 21.48
CA SER A 53 -20.99 -19.36 22.06
C SER A 53 -20.35 -18.72 23.29
N SER A 54 -19.20 -19.23 23.76
CA SER A 54 -18.48 -18.68 24.91
C SER A 54 -17.49 -17.58 24.49
N VAL A 55 -17.12 -17.55 23.21
CA VAL A 55 -16.26 -16.52 22.62
C VAL A 55 -17.07 -15.78 21.56
N SER A 56 -17.37 -14.51 21.81
CA SER A 56 -18.08 -13.67 20.85
C SER A 56 -17.66 -12.21 20.92
N HIS A 57 -17.62 -11.58 19.76
CA HIS A 57 -17.52 -10.15 19.57
C HIS A 57 -18.91 -9.49 19.58
N SER A 58 -19.88 -10.09 18.89
CA SER A 58 -21.23 -9.52 18.70
C SER A 58 -22.21 -9.80 19.85
N GLY A 59 -21.82 -10.64 20.82
CA GLY A 59 -22.71 -11.18 21.85
C GLY A 59 -23.54 -12.40 21.39
N ARG A 60 -23.21 -12.96 20.21
CA ARG A 60 -23.82 -14.16 19.62
C ARG A 60 -22.85 -15.35 19.72
N SER A 61 -22.75 -16.17 18.68
CA SER A 61 -21.79 -17.27 18.55
C SER A 61 -20.68 -16.93 17.56
N SER A 62 -19.52 -17.59 17.72
CA SER A 62 -18.44 -17.54 16.73
C SER A 62 -18.26 -18.88 16.03
N ALA A 63 -17.88 -18.83 14.75
CA ALA A 63 -17.36 -20.00 14.06
C ALA A 63 -15.88 -20.20 14.42
N ARG A 64 -15.55 -21.35 14.99
CA ARG A 64 -14.20 -21.70 15.46
C ARG A 64 -13.54 -22.68 14.50
N SER A 65 -12.27 -22.43 14.19
CA SER A 65 -11.38 -23.38 13.51
C SER A 65 -10.16 -23.61 14.37
N ALA A 66 -9.87 -24.86 14.74
CA ALA A 66 -8.73 -25.22 15.58
C ALA A 66 -7.83 -26.25 14.88
N ALA A 67 -6.54 -25.95 14.77
CA ALA A 67 -5.57 -26.90 14.25
C ALA A 67 -5.49 -28.16 15.13
N ASN A 68 -5.31 -29.31 14.49
CA ASN A 68 -5.26 -30.62 15.15
C ASN A 68 -3.85 -31.23 15.09
N GLY A 69 -2.82 -30.45 15.44
CA GLY A 69 -1.42 -30.90 15.52
C GLY A 69 -0.65 -30.89 14.19
N SER A 70 -1.33 -30.84 13.04
CA SER A 70 -0.67 -30.83 11.73
C SER A 70 -0.10 -29.44 11.41
N PRO A 71 1.23 -29.27 11.20
CA PRO A 71 1.79 -27.98 10.78
C PRO A 71 1.30 -27.57 9.38
N GLY A 72 0.83 -28.53 8.59
CA GLY A 72 0.20 -28.31 7.29
C GLY A 72 -1.30 -28.00 7.35
N THR A 73 -1.86 -27.74 8.55
CA THR A 73 -3.30 -27.45 8.73
C THR A 73 -3.80 -26.51 7.66
N PHE A 74 -4.93 -26.83 7.04
CA PHE A 74 -5.61 -25.95 6.11
C PHE A 74 -7.09 -26.31 6.08
N GLY A 75 -7.94 -25.33 6.36
CA GLY A 75 -9.37 -25.48 6.20
C GLY A 75 -10.08 -24.14 6.40
N TYR A 76 -11.33 -24.07 5.95
CA TYR A 76 -12.09 -22.83 5.93
C TYR A 76 -13.58 -23.05 6.16
N TRP A 77 -14.21 -22.04 6.76
CA TRP A 77 -15.66 -21.86 6.67
C TRP A 77 -16.00 -21.17 5.35
N VAL A 78 -17.09 -21.58 4.71
CA VAL A 78 -17.51 -20.99 3.44
C VAL A 78 -19.02 -20.75 3.39
N THR A 79 -19.40 -19.61 2.82
CA THR A 79 -20.79 -19.30 2.47
C THR A 79 -20.86 -18.69 1.07
N THR A 80 -21.98 -18.89 0.39
CA THR A 80 -22.28 -18.21 -0.89
C THR A 80 -23.26 -17.09 -0.64
N VAL A 81 -22.82 -15.86 -0.89
CA VAL A 81 -23.62 -14.65 -0.72
C VAL A 81 -24.31 -14.34 -2.05
N ALA A 82 -25.63 -14.50 -2.06
CA ALA A 82 -26.49 -14.11 -3.17
C ALA A 82 -26.78 -12.59 -3.15
N GLY A 83 -27.50 -12.11 -4.16
CA GLY A 83 -27.96 -10.71 -4.22
C GLY A 83 -26.93 -9.70 -4.74
N ILE A 84 -25.79 -10.18 -5.26
CA ILE A 84 -24.85 -9.33 -6.01
C ILE A 84 -25.52 -8.91 -7.31
N GLN A 85 -25.60 -7.60 -7.52
CA GLN A 85 -26.30 -7.01 -8.65
C GLN A 85 -25.40 -7.00 -9.88
N GLU A 86 -25.98 -7.37 -11.03
CA GLU A 86 -25.30 -7.28 -12.32
C GLU A 86 -24.79 -5.86 -12.59
N GLY A 87 -23.55 -5.76 -13.08
CA GLY A 87 -23.01 -4.51 -13.57
C GLY A 87 -23.56 -4.16 -14.96
N ALA A 88 -24.05 -2.94 -15.14
CA ALA A 88 -24.42 -2.44 -16.47
C ALA A 88 -23.20 -2.34 -17.40
N GLY A 89 -23.36 -2.68 -18.68
CA GLY A 89 -22.35 -2.56 -19.72
C GLY A 89 -22.72 -3.32 -21.01
N THR A 90 -22.25 -2.85 -22.16
CA THR A 90 -22.60 -3.41 -23.49
C THR A 90 -21.49 -4.22 -24.15
N GLU A 91 -20.28 -4.24 -23.59
CA GLU A 91 -19.15 -4.96 -24.16
C GLU A 91 -19.08 -6.40 -23.65
N GLU A 92 -19.00 -7.36 -24.57
CA GLU A 92 -18.70 -8.76 -24.26
C GLU A 92 -17.30 -8.89 -23.68
N PHE A 93 -17.25 -9.30 -22.42
CA PHE A 93 -16.00 -9.60 -21.74
C PHE A 93 -15.55 -11.04 -22.04
N ARG A 94 -14.32 -11.23 -22.55
CA ARG A 94 -13.72 -12.55 -22.77
C ARG A 94 -12.65 -12.84 -21.72
N MET A 95 -12.81 -13.92 -20.97
CA MET A 95 -11.84 -14.42 -19.97
C MET A 95 -10.46 -14.83 -20.54
N THR A 96 -10.18 -14.59 -21.83
CA THR A 96 -8.95 -14.99 -22.50
C THR A 96 -7.82 -13.98 -22.36
N ASP A 97 -8.12 -12.72 -22.06
CA ASP A 97 -7.11 -11.66 -22.02
C ASP A 97 -6.12 -11.86 -20.87
N LEU A 98 -4.84 -11.53 -21.10
CA LEU A 98 -3.80 -11.71 -20.08
C LEU A 98 -3.84 -10.59 -19.02
N THR A 99 -4.27 -9.40 -19.42
CA THR A 99 -4.32 -8.22 -18.56
C THR A 99 -5.57 -7.43 -18.88
N LEU A 100 -6.28 -6.97 -17.83
CA LEU A 100 -7.47 -6.14 -17.99
C LEU A 100 -7.26 -4.80 -17.30
N ARG A 101 -7.68 -3.74 -18.00
CA ARG A 101 -7.75 -2.40 -17.41
C ARG A 101 -9.12 -2.17 -16.77
N ARG A 102 -9.13 -1.35 -15.72
CA ARG A 102 -10.25 -1.10 -14.81
C ARG A 102 -11.62 -0.91 -15.48
N THR A 103 -11.68 -0.23 -16.62
CA THR A 103 -12.94 0.14 -17.27
C THR A 103 -13.71 -1.05 -17.78
N ASP A 104 -13.03 -2.13 -18.18
CA ASP A 104 -13.64 -3.16 -19.02
C ASP A 104 -14.24 -4.31 -18.18
N PHE A 105 -13.76 -4.46 -16.94
CA PHE A 105 -14.04 -5.62 -16.10
C PHE A 105 -14.90 -5.32 -14.86
N LEU A 106 -14.72 -4.17 -14.22
CA LEU A 106 -15.44 -3.83 -12.99
C LEU A 106 -16.79 -3.19 -13.27
N SER A 107 -17.75 -3.43 -12.39
CA SER A 107 -19.03 -2.72 -12.34
C SER A 107 -18.93 -1.41 -11.54
N ALA A 108 -20.00 -0.64 -11.51
CA ALA A 108 -20.17 0.49 -10.58
C ALA A 108 -20.73 0.07 -9.20
N ARG A 109 -20.83 -1.23 -8.92
CA ARG A 109 -21.39 -1.78 -7.67
C ARG A 109 -20.24 -2.18 -6.74
N SER A 110 -20.33 -1.72 -5.49
CA SER A 110 -19.33 -2.03 -4.47
C SER A 110 -19.95 -2.63 -3.23
N TYR A 111 -19.18 -3.49 -2.59
CA TYR A 111 -19.61 -4.26 -1.43
C TYR A 111 -18.56 -4.14 -0.33
N ARG A 112 -19.00 -3.75 0.87
CA ARG A 112 -18.19 -3.82 2.08
C ARG A 112 -18.20 -5.27 2.54
N VAL A 113 -17.03 -5.91 2.55
CA VAL A 113 -16.81 -7.20 3.19
C VAL A 113 -16.12 -6.95 4.51
N ALA A 114 -16.72 -7.41 5.60
CA ALA A 114 -16.18 -7.23 6.94
C ALA A 114 -16.41 -8.47 7.81
N CYS A 115 -15.51 -8.67 8.76
CA CYS A 115 -15.72 -9.60 9.87
C CYS A 115 -14.78 -9.25 11.03
N PHE A 116 -15.06 -9.82 12.20
CA PHE A 116 -14.14 -9.84 13.31
C PHE A 116 -13.55 -11.24 13.45
N PHE A 117 -12.27 -11.30 13.81
CA PHE A 117 -11.66 -12.56 14.18
C PHE A 117 -10.75 -12.45 15.40
N ARG A 118 -10.72 -13.49 16.22
CA ARG A 118 -9.80 -13.62 17.36
C ARG A 118 -8.89 -14.80 17.12
N THR A 119 -7.63 -14.68 17.49
CA THR A 119 -6.66 -15.77 17.35
C THR A 119 -6.09 -16.21 18.69
N ARG A 120 -5.67 -17.47 18.77
CA ARG A 120 -4.87 -18.03 19.87
C ARG A 120 -3.78 -18.90 19.27
N ASN A 121 -2.56 -18.82 19.81
CA ASN A 121 -1.37 -19.54 19.31
C ASN A 121 -1.10 -19.29 17.81
N ILE A 122 -1.32 -18.05 17.36
CA ILE A 122 -1.02 -17.57 16.01
C ILE A 122 -0.20 -16.31 16.17
N GLU A 123 1.06 -16.36 15.78
CA GLU A 123 1.99 -15.24 15.88
C GLU A 123 1.77 -14.20 14.78
N SER A 124 1.48 -14.67 13.56
CA SER A 124 1.31 -13.82 12.38
C SER A 124 -0.05 -14.06 11.71
N PRO A 125 -1.08 -13.27 12.04
CA PRO A 125 -2.39 -13.40 11.40
C PRO A 125 -2.35 -13.30 9.88
N SER A 126 -1.55 -12.39 9.32
CA SER A 126 -1.41 -12.24 7.86
C SER A 126 -0.88 -13.49 7.14
N ARG A 127 -0.23 -14.41 7.87
CA ARG A 127 0.22 -15.71 7.35
C ARG A 127 -0.85 -16.78 7.48
N ASN A 128 -1.50 -16.85 8.64
CA ASN A 128 -2.32 -18.01 9.02
C ASN A 128 -3.81 -17.82 8.74
N ILE A 129 -4.25 -16.58 8.48
CA ILE A 129 -5.65 -16.20 8.34
C ILE A 129 -5.88 -15.65 6.95
N TRP A 130 -6.81 -16.26 6.20
CA TRP A 130 -7.28 -15.72 4.92
C TRP A 130 -8.77 -15.43 4.95
N ILE A 131 -9.14 -14.29 4.36
CA ILE A 131 -10.51 -13.93 4.06
C ILE A 131 -10.59 -13.76 2.56
N ARG A 132 -10.98 -14.84 1.87
CA ARG A 132 -10.98 -14.92 0.41
C ARG A 132 -12.38 -14.66 -0.14
N VAL A 133 -12.46 -13.82 -1.17
CA VAL A 133 -13.69 -13.46 -1.88
C VAL A 133 -13.55 -13.92 -3.32
N ASN A 134 -14.32 -14.94 -3.69
CA ASN A 134 -14.41 -15.42 -5.06
C ASN A 134 -15.72 -14.90 -5.68
N TRP A 135 -15.62 -14.01 -6.66
CA TRP A 135 -16.77 -13.54 -7.42
C TRP A 135 -17.20 -14.58 -8.44
N LEU A 136 -18.50 -14.86 -8.52
CA LEU A 136 -19.06 -15.92 -9.35
C LEU A 136 -20.02 -15.35 -10.40
N ASP A 137 -19.99 -15.89 -11.62
CA ASP A 137 -20.99 -15.58 -12.66
C ASP A 137 -22.35 -16.25 -12.40
N ALA A 138 -23.33 -16.03 -13.29
CA ALA A 138 -24.65 -16.65 -13.21
C ALA A 138 -24.62 -18.19 -13.24
N GLY A 139 -23.57 -18.79 -13.81
CA GLY A 139 -23.36 -20.23 -13.87
C GLY A 139 -22.54 -20.77 -12.68
N GLY A 140 -22.20 -19.93 -11.70
CA GLY A 140 -21.40 -20.31 -10.54
C GLY A 140 -19.90 -20.44 -10.80
N ARG A 141 -19.39 -19.97 -11.95
CA ARG A 141 -17.97 -20.01 -12.31
C ARG A 141 -17.23 -18.82 -11.71
N GLU A 142 -16.03 -19.05 -11.22
CA GLU A 142 -15.15 -18.01 -10.65
C GLU A 142 -14.64 -17.06 -11.75
N VAL A 143 -14.90 -15.76 -11.57
CA VAL A 143 -14.47 -14.71 -12.50
C VAL A 143 -13.32 -13.87 -11.94
N PHE A 144 -13.28 -13.67 -10.63
CA PHE A 144 -12.28 -12.85 -9.95
C PHE A 144 -12.10 -13.31 -8.52
N THR A 145 -10.86 -13.35 -8.05
CA THR A 145 -10.54 -13.69 -6.67
C THR A 145 -9.70 -12.59 -6.05
N GLU A 146 -10.12 -12.14 -4.87
CA GLU A 146 -9.40 -11.16 -4.09
C GLU A 146 -9.49 -11.46 -2.59
N PHE A 147 -8.67 -10.78 -1.79
CA PHE A 147 -8.54 -11.00 -0.35
C PHE A 147 -8.84 -9.72 0.43
N VAL A 148 -9.53 -9.87 1.57
CA VAL A 148 -9.55 -8.85 2.62
C VAL A 148 -8.26 -9.03 3.43
N SER A 149 -7.31 -8.12 3.25
CA SER A 149 -5.93 -8.28 3.74
C SER A 149 -5.51 -7.26 4.80
N ARG A 150 -6.38 -6.28 5.10
CA ARG A 150 -6.11 -5.23 6.10
C ARG A 150 -6.82 -5.58 7.39
N PHE A 151 -6.03 -5.87 8.42
CA PHE A 151 -6.51 -6.20 9.76
C PHE A 151 -6.09 -5.12 10.74
N VAL A 152 -7.04 -4.65 11.55
CA VAL A 152 -6.78 -3.71 12.65
C VAL A 152 -7.04 -4.44 13.96
N LYS A 153 -6.06 -4.49 14.85
CA LYS A 153 -6.24 -5.09 16.17
C LYS A 153 -7.02 -4.14 17.08
N GLU A 154 -8.13 -4.63 17.64
CA GLU A 154 -9.07 -3.93 18.50
C GLU A 154 -9.28 -4.77 19.77
N GLY A 155 -8.45 -4.52 20.79
CA GLY A 155 -8.39 -5.36 21.98
C GLY A 155 -7.93 -6.79 21.66
N ASP A 156 -8.77 -7.77 22.00
CA ASP A 156 -8.53 -9.19 21.73
C ASP A 156 -8.92 -9.63 20.32
N TRP A 157 -9.63 -8.77 19.58
CA TRP A 157 -10.14 -9.07 18.24
C TRP A 157 -9.34 -8.32 17.18
N TYR A 158 -9.44 -8.82 15.96
CA TYR A 158 -9.00 -8.14 14.76
C TYR A 158 -10.25 -7.80 13.94
N ARG A 159 -10.38 -6.54 13.55
CA ARG A 159 -11.36 -6.11 12.57
C ARG A 159 -10.74 -6.22 11.18
N ALA A 160 -11.37 -6.99 10.30
CA ALA A 160 -11.03 -7.07 8.90
C ALA A 160 -12.14 -6.41 8.08
N GLU A 161 -11.80 -5.45 7.23
CA GLU A 161 -12.79 -4.73 6.43
C GLU A 161 -12.19 -4.20 5.14
N GLN A 162 -12.90 -4.41 4.03
CA GLN A 162 -12.53 -3.82 2.75
C GLN A 162 -13.77 -3.57 1.88
N VAL A 163 -13.75 -2.47 1.11
CA VAL A 163 -14.73 -2.22 0.06
C VAL A 163 -14.19 -2.79 -1.24
N LEU A 164 -14.91 -3.75 -1.79
CA LEU A 164 -14.58 -4.45 -3.04
C LEU A 164 -15.53 -4.00 -4.15
N THR A 165 -15.06 -3.98 -5.38
CA THR A 165 -15.91 -3.62 -6.54
C THR A 165 -16.20 -4.89 -7.32
N ALA A 166 -17.48 -5.21 -7.49
CA ALA A 166 -17.88 -6.43 -8.16
C ALA A 166 -17.49 -6.39 -9.65
N PRO A 167 -16.90 -7.46 -10.21
CA PRO A 167 -16.81 -7.63 -11.66
C PRO A 167 -18.19 -7.55 -12.32
N ARG A 168 -18.29 -6.99 -13.52
CA ARG A 168 -19.58 -6.93 -14.26
C ARG A 168 -20.33 -8.27 -14.36
N PRO A 169 -19.67 -9.41 -14.66
CA PRO A 169 -20.38 -10.69 -14.77
C PRO A 169 -20.80 -11.29 -13.43
N ALA A 170 -20.36 -10.73 -12.29
CA ALA A 170 -20.66 -11.30 -10.99
C ALA A 170 -22.16 -11.28 -10.66
N ARG A 171 -22.65 -12.35 -10.03
CA ARG A 171 -24.04 -12.55 -9.57
C ARG A 171 -24.11 -13.06 -8.14
N SER A 172 -23.03 -13.65 -7.66
CA SER A 172 -22.83 -13.98 -6.26
C SER A 172 -21.34 -13.84 -5.92
N LEU A 173 -21.03 -13.96 -4.64
CA LEU A 173 -19.66 -14.20 -4.20
C LEU A 173 -19.62 -15.36 -3.22
N ARG A 174 -18.49 -16.06 -3.19
CA ARG A 174 -18.16 -17.07 -2.18
C ARG A 174 -17.16 -16.46 -1.22
N LEU A 175 -17.55 -16.40 0.06
CA LEU A 175 -16.72 -15.87 1.13
C LEU A 175 -16.14 -17.04 1.92
N GLU A 176 -14.81 -17.08 2.02
CA GLU A 176 -14.09 -18.14 2.71
C GLU A 176 -13.23 -17.56 3.83
N LEU A 177 -13.37 -18.14 5.02
CA LEU A 177 -12.71 -17.74 6.25
C LEU A 177 -11.78 -18.87 6.69
N ALA A 178 -10.50 -18.76 6.34
CA ALA A 178 -9.55 -19.87 6.41
C ALA A 178 -8.56 -19.76 7.58
N LEU A 179 -8.24 -20.92 8.15
CA LEU A 179 -7.08 -21.15 9.00
C LEU A 179 -6.08 -22.01 8.24
N GLN A 180 -4.81 -21.59 8.25
CA GLN A 180 -3.75 -22.35 7.60
C GLN A 180 -2.41 -22.36 8.34
N TRP A 181 -1.59 -23.37 8.02
CA TRP A 181 -0.15 -23.48 8.31
C TRP A 181 0.24 -23.23 9.77
N THR A 182 -0.51 -23.85 10.68
CA THR A 182 -0.22 -23.84 12.11
C THR A 182 -0.60 -25.19 12.71
N ALA A 183 0.23 -25.71 13.61
CA ALA A 183 -0.02 -26.98 14.28
C ALA A 183 -1.01 -26.84 15.45
N THR A 184 -1.07 -25.67 16.08
CA THR A 184 -1.79 -25.46 17.36
C THR A 184 -2.65 -24.20 17.38
N GLY A 185 -2.68 -23.44 16.28
CA GLY A 185 -3.43 -22.20 16.16
C GLY A 185 -4.94 -22.43 16.21
N THR A 186 -5.65 -21.47 16.76
CA THR A 186 -7.12 -21.41 16.74
C THR A 186 -7.55 -20.03 16.27
N VAL A 187 -8.60 -19.96 15.47
CA VAL A 187 -9.28 -18.73 15.08
C VAL A 187 -10.78 -18.83 15.37
N TRP A 188 -11.37 -17.75 15.84
CA TRP A 188 -12.81 -17.54 15.96
C TRP A 188 -13.22 -16.43 15.01
N TRP A 189 -14.30 -16.63 14.28
CA TRP A 189 -14.90 -15.67 13.35
C TRP A 189 -16.26 -15.22 13.85
N ASP A 190 -16.54 -13.92 13.79
CA ASP A 190 -17.79 -13.32 14.26
C ASP A 190 -18.15 -12.10 13.39
N ASP A 191 -19.43 -11.71 13.45
CA ASP A 191 -20.01 -10.51 12.84
C ASP A 191 -19.63 -10.34 11.36
N VAL A 192 -19.89 -11.40 10.58
CA VAL A 192 -19.56 -11.44 9.16
C VAL A 192 -20.59 -10.63 8.36
N ALA A 193 -20.11 -9.69 7.56
CA ALA A 193 -20.97 -8.82 6.77
C ALA A 193 -20.51 -8.70 5.32
N VAL A 194 -21.48 -8.76 4.42
CA VAL A 194 -21.35 -8.33 3.03
C VAL A 194 -22.50 -7.38 2.75
N GLU A 195 -22.18 -6.12 2.51
CA GLU A 195 -23.19 -5.07 2.37
C GLU A 195 -22.92 -4.26 1.10
N GLU A 196 -23.94 -4.03 0.28
CA GLU A 196 -23.81 -3.08 -0.81
C GLU A 196 -23.57 -1.67 -0.24
N VAL A 197 -22.55 -1.01 -0.77
CA VAL A 197 -22.17 0.35 -0.39
C VAL A 197 -21.97 1.21 -1.63
N ARG A 198 -21.98 2.52 -1.42
CA ARG A 198 -21.63 3.47 -2.47
C ARG A 198 -20.22 3.16 -2.98
N HIS A 199 -20.08 3.06 -4.30
CA HIS A 199 -18.77 2.91 -4.94
C HIS A 199 -17.82 4.02 -4.46
N PRO A 200 -16.60 3.68 -3.98
CA PRO A 200 -15.62 4.68 -3.59
C PRO A 200 -15.33 5.65 -4.73
N ALA A 201 -15.38 6.94 -4.46
CA ALA A 201 -14.97 7.93 -5.45
C ALA A 201 -13.49 7.74 -5.83
N PRO A 202 -13.10 8.01 -7.09
CA PRO A 202 -11.69 8.12 -7.46
C PRO A 202 -10.93 9.06 -6.52
N ARG A 203 -9.73 8.67 -6.09
CA ARG A 203 -8.80 9.53 -5.34
C ARG A 203 -7.77 10.07 -6.32
N LYS A 204 -8.22 10.98 -7.17
CA LYS A 204 -7.40 11.58 -8.21
C LYS A 204 -6.55 12.70 -7.63
N ILE A 205 -5.26 12.68 -7.96
CA ILE A 205 -4.34 13.77 -7.69
C ILE A 205 -3.43 13.99 -8.89
N LYS A 206 -2.94 15.21 -9.06
CA LYS A 206 -1.90 15.54 -10.02
C LYS A 206 -0.55 15.53 -9.32
N VAL A 207 0.34 14.65 -9.72
CA VAL A 207 1.69 14.54 -9.15
C VAL A 207 2.73 15.11 -10.10
N ALA A 208 3.84 15.59 -9.55
CA ALA A 208 4.97 16.09 -10.31
C ALA A 208 6.31 15.62 -9.77
N THR A 209 7.28 15.55 -10.66
CA THR A 209 8.70 15.41 -10.34
C THR A 209 9.51 16.39 -11.19
N ALA A 210 10.73 16.67 -10.78
CA ALA A 210 11.62 17.60 -11.47
C ALA A 210 12.96 16.95 -11.83
N TYR A 211 13.50 17.31 -12.97
CA TYR A 211 14.96 17.40 -13.12
C TYR A 211 15.30 18.88 -13.11
N SER A 212 15.83 19.36 -11.98
CA SER A 212 16.13 20.78 -11.80
C SER A 212 17.36 20.92 -10.94
N MET A 213 18.41 21.52 -11.49
CA MET A 213 19.62 21.86 -10.75
C MET A 213 19.97 23.34 -10.97
N PRO A 214 20.40 24.07 -9.93
CA PRO A 214 20.95 25.41 -10.09
C PRO A 214 22.10 25.40 -11.09
N ALA A 215 22.04 26.31 -12.07
CA ALA A 215 23.09 26.48 -13.07
C ALA A 215 24.36 27.07 -12.44
N GLY A 216 25.51 26.48 -12.74
CA GLY A 216 26.80 26.93 -12.24
C GLY A 216 26.97 26.79 -10.73
N ARG A 217 27.93 27.51 -10.14
CA ARG A 217 28.21 27.45 -8.69
C ARG A 217 27.13 28.18 -7.89
N SER A 218 26.63 27.55 -6.83
CA SER A 218 25.53 28.03 -6.01
C SER A 218 25.88 28.14 -4.51
N THR A 219 24.89 28.52 -3.70
CA THR A 219 24.93 28.54 -2.22
C THR A 219 23.63 27.94 -1.67
N PRO A 220 23.59 27.51 -0.39
CA PRO A 220 22.35 26.99 0.21
C PRO A 220 21.19 28.00 0.09
N GLU A 221 21.46 29.29 0.29
CA GLU A 221 20.44 30.34 0.17
C GLU A 221 19.90 30.49 -1.27
N LYS A 222 20.78 30.45 -2.27
CA LYS A 222 20.36 30.44 -3.69
C LYS A 222 19.55 29.20 -4.02
N ASN A 223 19.95 28.03 -3.52
CA ASN A 223 19.23 26.78 -3.74
C ASN A 223 17.82 26.81 -3.15
N ARG A 224 17.65 27.33 -1.93
CA ARG A 224 16.32 27.46 -1.31
C ARG A 224 15.36 28.28 -2.18
N ARG A 225 15.83 29.41 -2.72
CA ARG A 225 15.05 30.26 -3.63
C ARG A 225 14.73 29.54 -4.94
N PHE A 226 15.73 28.91 -5.54
CA PHE A 226 15.55 28.12 -6.76
C PHE A 226 14.48 27.03 -6.60
N TYR A 227 14.53 26.24 -5.53
CA TYR A 227 13.54 25.20 -5.30
C TYR A 227 12.17 25.73 -4.85
N ALA A 228 12.13 26.86 -4.15
CA ALA A 228 10.87 27.55 -3.88
C ALA A 228 10.19 27.99 -5.18
N GLU A 229 10.95 28.50 -6.16
CA GLU A 229 10.42 28.84 -7.49
C GLU A 229 9.86 27.60 -8.20
N LYS A 230 10.50 26.43 -8.07
CA LYS A 230 9.97 25.16 -8.63
C LYS A 230 8.66 24.73 -7.98
N ILE A 231 8.50 24.97 -6.68
CA ILE A 231 7.21 24.75 -5.99
C ILE A 231 6.14 25.69 -6.57
N ILE A 232 6.44 26.98 -6.75
CA ILE A 232 5.50 27.95 -7.33
C ILE A 232 5.15 27.58 -8.79
N GLU A 233 6.13 27.14 -9.59
CA GLU A 233 5.90 26.64 -10.95
C GLU A 233 4.94 25.44 -10.96
N ALA A 234 5.17 24.45 -10.08
CA ALA A 234 4.27 23.31 -9.91
C ALA A 234 2.85 23.73 -9.46
N GLY A 235 2.76 24.73 -8.58
CA GLY A 235 1.49 25.32 -8.16
C GLY A 235 0.67 25.89 -9.32
N ARG A 236 1.32 26.58 -10.27
CA ARG A 236 0.67 27.09 -11.49
C ARG A 236 0.14 25.97 -12.39
N LEU A 237 0.69 24.76 -12.28
CA LEU A 237 0.24 23.58 -13.02
C LEU A 237 -0.87 22.80 -12.28
N GLY A 238 -1.32 23.26 -11.11
CA GLY A 238 -2.34 22.57 -10.31
C GLY A 238 -1.86 21.24 -9.74
N VAL A 239 -0.58 21.13 -9.39
CA VAL A 239 0.02 19.94 -8.78
C VAL A 239 -0.42 19.83 -7.32
N ASP A 240 -0.75 18.61 -6.89
CA ASP A 240 -1.09 18.27 -5.51
C ASP A 240 0.11 17.78 -4.69
N LEU A 241 1.03 17.06 -5.34
CA LEU A 241 2.22 16.48 -4.73
C LEU A 241 3.44 16.62 -5.64
N LEU A 242 4.51 17.26 -5.13
CA LEU A 242 5.77 17.47 -5.84
C LEU A 242 6.93 16.74 -5.14
N CYS A 243 7.64 15.90 -5.89
CA CYS A 243 8.93 15.36 -5.45
C CYS A 243 10.07 16.24 -5.99
N LEU A 244 10.89 16.78 -5.10
CA LEU A 244 12.14 17.46 -5.42
C LEU A 244 13.35 16.56 -5.15
N GLY A 245 14.52 17.01 -5.59
CA GLY A 245 15.76 16.24 -5.54
C GLY A 245 16.33 16.03 -4.14
N GLU A 246 17.31 15.15 -4.06
CA GLU A 246 18.12 14.90 -2.87
C GLU A 246 19.03 16.10 -2.54
N GLY A 247 19.42 16.27 -1.27
CA GLY A 247 20.51 17.17 -0.89
C GLY A 247 20.44 18.59 -1.46
N ILE A 248 19.25 19.20 -1.53
CA ILE A 248 19.06 20.50 -2.17
C ILE A 248 19.89 21.61 -1.53
N THR A 249 20.31 21.45 -0.28
CA THR A 249 21.18 22.41 0.41
C THR A 249 22.64 22.37 -0.08
N VAL A 250 23.09 21.24 -0.68
CA VAL A 250 24.48 21.06 -1.15
C VAL A 250 24.64 21.17 -2.65
N VAL A 251 23.60 20.88 -3.44
CA VAL A 251 23.71 20.77 -4.91
C VAL A 251 24.34 22.03 -5.51
N SER A 252 25.32 21.82 -6.40
CA SER A 252 26.09 22.88 -7.06
C SER A 252 26.87 23.84 -6.14
N THR A 253 27.00 23.58 -4.83
CA THR A 253 27.72 24.51 -3.91
C THR A 253 29.21 24.22 -3.80
N GLY A 254 29.61 22.95 -3.92
CA GLY A 254 30.97 22.47 -3.65
C GLY A 254 31.36 22.50 -2.16
N LYS A 255 30.38 22.59 -1.25
CA LYS A 255 30.59 22.58 0.21
C LYS A 255 30.53 21.16 0.78
N ALA A 256 31.08 20.97 1.98
CA ALA A 256 30.89 19.74 2.74
C ALA A 256 29.46 19.67 3.32
N TYR A 257 28.97 18.46 3.60
CA TYR A 257 27.62 18.26 4.16
C TYR A 257 27.42 19.01 5.48
N ALA A 258 28.45 19.02 6.35
CA ALA A 258 28.42 19.72 7.62
C ALA A 258 28.17 21.24 7.48
N ASP A 259 28.66 21.86 6.41
CA ASP A 259 28.57 23.31 6.17
C ASP A 259 27.21 23.76 5.62
N VAL A 260 26.39 22.80 5.19
CA VAL A 260 25.06 23.03 4.62
C VAL A 260 23.95 22.33 5.40
N ALA A 261 24.31 21.61 6.45
CA ALA A 261 23.38 20.93 7.33
C ALA A 261 22.69 21.92 8.27
N GLU A 262 21.39 21.74 8.47
CA GLU A 262 20.55 22.64 9.27
C GLU A 262 19.62 21.86 10.20
N PRO A 263 19.14 22.46 11.31
CA PRO A 263 18.11 21.82 12.14
C PRO A 263 16.81 21.66 11.37
N VAL A 264 15.95 20.74 11.82
CA VAL A 264 14.59 20.55 11.30
C VAL A 264 13.58 20.76 12.44
N PRO A 265 12.68 21.75 12.35
CA PRO A 265 12.54 22.73 11.27
C PRO A 265 13.72 23.72 11.23
N GLY A 266 14.01 24.23 10.04
CA GLY A 266 15.12 25.13 9.72
C GLY A 266 14.85 26.05 8.53
N PRO A 267 15.87 26.81 8.09
CA PRO A 267 15.71 27.82 7.04
C PRO A 267 15.15 27.29 5.72
N THR A 268 15.53 26.07 5.29
CA THR A 268 15.01 25.46 4.08
C THR A 268 13.54 25.09 4.25
N SER A 269 13.18 24.42 5.35
CA SER A 269 11.77 24.09 5.62
C SER A 269 10.86 25.31 5.70
N ARG A 270 11.36 26.45 6.18
CA ARG A 270 10.61 27.72 6.22
C ARG A 270 10.34 28.25 4.81
N ILE A 271 11.39 28.41 3.99
CA ILE A 271 11.26 28.98 2.64
C ILE A 271 10.43 28.07 1.74
N LEU A 272 10.64 26.75 1.80
CA LEU A 272 9.84 25.81 1.02
C LEU A 272 8.41 25.71 1.55
N GLY A 273 8.21 25.76 2.87
CA GLY A 273 6.90 25.80 3.52
C GLY A 273 6.05 26.99 3.07
N GLU A 274 6.65 28.19 3.02
CA GLU A 274 5.96 29.37 2.48
C GLU A 274 5.55 29.20 1.01
N ALA A 275 6.41 28.60 0.18
CA ALA A 275 6.09 28.34 -1.23
C ALA A 275 5.00 27.27 -1.39
N ALA A 276 5.06 26.20 -0.59
CA ALA A 276 4.07 25.12 -0.56
C ALA A 276 2.70 25.66 -0.14
N SER A 277 2.64 26.47 0.92
CA SER A 277 1.43 27.13 1.42
C SER A 277 0.78 28.04 0.37
N LYS A 278 1.59 28.90 -0.27
CA LYS A 278 1.12 29.77 -1.37
C LYS A 278 0.59 28.99 -2.57
N SER A 279 1.17 27.82 -2.84
CA SER A 279 0.80 26.97 -3.97
C SER A 279 -0.26 25.92 -3.62
N ARG A 280 -0.60 25.77 -2.33
CA ARG A 280 -1.50 24.76 -1.77
C ARG A 280 -1.16 23.34 -2.20
N LEU A 281 0.11 22.96 -2.21
CA LEU A 281 0.56 21.61 -2.63
C LEU A 281 1.51 21.00 -1.61
N CYS A 282 1.53 19.67 -1.56
CA CYS A 282 2.43 18.90 -0.71
C CYS A 282 3.79 18.70 -1.40
N VAL A 283 4.88 18.84 -0.66
CA VAL A 283 6.25 18.78 -1.20
C VAL A 283 7.09 17.76 -0.45
N VAL A 284 7.87 16.98 -1.18
CA VAL A 284 9.04 16.29 -0.64
C VAL A 284 10.33 16.91 -1.13
N ALA A 285 11.25 17.19 -0.22
CA ALA A 285 12.55 17.78 -0.54
C ALA A 285 13.67 17.19 0.34
N GLY A 286 14.77 16.75 -0.29
CA GLY A 286 15.94 16.22 0.42
C GLY A 286 16.88 17.32 0.89
N ILE A 287 17.30 17.31 2.16
CA ILE A 287 18.25 18.24 2.78
C ILE A 287 19.31 17.47 3.59
N TYR A 288 20.35 18.17 4.03
CA TYR A 288 21.18 17.67 5.13
C TYR A 288 20.67 18.24 6.45
N GLU A 289 20.31 17.35 7.38
CA GLU A 289 19.82 17.68 8.71
C GLU A 289 20.98 17.63 9.72
N ARG A 290 20.97 18.55 10.68
CA ARG A 290 21.84 18.55 11.86
C ARG A 290 21.01 18.37 13.12
N GLU A 291 21.31 17.33 13.90
CA GLU A 291 20.75 17.10 15.24
C GLU A 291 21.89 16.89 16.24
N GLY A 292 22.22 17.95 16.99
CA GLY A 292 23.39 17.95 17.86
C GLY A 292 24.67 17.67 17.06
N PRO A 293 25.47 16.64 17.44
CA PRO A 293 26.68 16.29 16.71
C PRO A 293 26.41 15.47 15.42
N LEU A 294 25.19 14.97 15.23
CA LEU A 294 24.84 14.04 14.16
C LEU A 294 24.37 14.79 12.91
N LEU A 295 24.74 14.24 11.76
CA LEU A 295 24.36 14.73 10.44
C LEU A 295 23.60 13.64 9.69
N TYR A 296 22.50 13.98 9.03
CA TYR A 296 21.68 13.03 8.30
C TYR A 296 21.35 13.53 6.90
N ASN A 297 21.29 12.63 5.92
CA ASN A 297 20.61 12.90 4.67
C ASN A 297 19.10 12.67 4.88
N THR A 298 18.30 13.72 4.78
CA THR A 298 16.91 13.73 5.27
C THR A 298 15.97 14.31 4.24
N ALA A 299 14.89 13.60 3.93
CA ALA A 299 13.79 14.11 3.12
C ALA A 299 12.67 14.62 4.02
N LEU A 300 12.22 15.87 3.80
CA LEU A 300 11.12 16.48 4.51
C LEU A 300 9.82 16.28 3.73
N LEU A 301 8.73 15.96 4.42
CA LEU A 301 7.37 16.08 3.91
C LEU A 301 6.77 17.39 4.42
N ILE A 302 6.40 18.27 3.50
CA ILE A 302 5.79 19.56 3.76
C ILE A 302 4.33 19.51 3.28
N ASP A 303 3.38 19.81 4.16
CA ASP A 303 1.94 19.81 3.82
C ASP A 303 1.51 21.05 3.02
N ARG A 304 0.23 21.09 2.64
CA ARG A 304 -0.36 22.18 1.85
C ARG A 304 -0.42 23.50 2.63
N GLU A 305 -0.30 23.47 3.95
CA GLU A 305 -0.28 24.63 4.83
C GLU A 305 1.13 25.18 5.05
N GLY A 306 2.16 24.42 4.66
CA GLY A 306 3.57 24.78 4.76
C GLY A 306 4.28 24.21 5.99
N ASN A 307 3.66 23.28 6.72
CA ASN A 307 4.25 22.64 7.90
C ASN A 307 5.04 21.39 7.51
N VAL A 308 6.13 21.12 8.24
CA VAL A 308 6.81 19.82 8.16
C VAL A 308 5.99 18.79 8.92
N THR A 309 5.31 17.89 8.20
CA THR A 309 4.45 16.84 8.76
C THR A 309 5.14 15.48 8.84
N GLY A 310 6.31 15.34 8.21
CA GLY A 310 7.12 14.14 8.25
C GLY A 310 8.57 14.41 7.90
N LYS A 311 9.46 13.51 8.34
CA LYS A 311 10.85 13.45 7.87
C LYS A 311 11.30 12.00 7.76
N TYR A 312 12.06 11.69 6.73
CA TYR A 312 12.70 10.39 6.53
C TYR A 312 14.21 10.58 6.48
N ARG A 313 14.96 9.85 7.30
CA ARG A 313 16.43 9.83 7.30
C ARG A 313 16.90 8.62 6.49
N LYS A 314 17.74 8.87 5.49
CA LYS A 314 18.30 7.86 4.59
C LYS A 314 18.92 6.71 5.38
N THR A 315 18.45 5.49 5.13
CA THR A 315 18.87 4.32 5.91
C THR A 315 20.15 3.71 5.36
N HIS A 316 20.30 3.68 4.04
CA HIS A 316 21.48 3.13 3.38
C HIS A 316 22.36 4.26 2.85
N LEU A 317 23.52 4.44 3.48
CA LEU A 317 24.48 5.45 3.06
C LEU A 317 25.49 4.86 2.07
N PRO A 318 25.73 5.49 0.89
CA PRO A 318 26.90 5.17 0.09
C PRO A 318 28.17 5.56 0.85
N GLN A 319 29.30 4.91 0.52
CA GLN A 319 30.57 5.15 1.23
C GLN A 319 31.02 6.62 1.20
N THR A 320 30.65 7.37 0.16
CA THR A 320 30.90 8.80 0.05
C THR A 320 30.18 9.63 1.12
N GLU A 321 28.99 9.22 1.55
CA GLU A 321 28.24 9.84 2.64
C GLU A 321 28.78 9.45 4.01
N VAL A 322 29.16 8.17 4.18
CA VAL A 322 29.83 7.68 5.40
C VAL A 322 31.15 8.43 5.63
N ASN A 323 32.00 8.51 4.59
CA ASN A 323 33.25 9.26 4.64
C ASN A 323 33.04 10.76 4.83
N GLY A 324 31.87 11.28 4.44
CA GLY A 324 31.46 12.66 4.67
C GLY A 324 30.89 12.93 6.07
N GLY A 325 30.86 11.92 6.95
CA GLY A 325 30.44 12.04 8.35
C GLY A 325 28.93 11.99 8.56
N LEU A 326 28.16 11.43 7.62
CA LEU A 326 26.72 11.24 7.81
C LEU A 326 26.43 10.00 8.67
N THR A 327 25.33 10.09 9.41
CA THR A 327 24.75 9.05 10.26
C THR A 327 23.56 8.42 9.53
N PRO A 328 23.41 7.09 9.51
CA PRO A 328 22.25 6.45 8.89
C PRO A 328 20.98 6.67 9.72
N GLY A 329 19.84 6.71 9.04
CA GLY A 329 18.54 6.51 9.65
C GLY A 329 18.31 5.06 10.08
N SER A 330 17.22 4.80 10.79
CA SER A 330 16.93 3.47 11.37
C SER A 330 15.46 3.04 11.28
N THR A 331 14.62 3.79 10.55
CA THR A 331 13.17 3.51 10.46
C THR A 331 12.65 3.74 9.05
N TYR A 332 11.50 3.13 8.73
CA TYR A 332 10.81 3.25 7.44
C TYR A 332 9.40 3.82 7.61
N PRO A 333 9.23 5.04 8.16
CA PRO A 333 7.91 5.61 8.40
C PRO A 333 7.12 5.83 7.12
N VAL A 334 5.80 5.73 7.24
CA VAL A 334 4.84 6.20 6.23
C VAL A 334 4.03 7.36 6.79
N PHE A 335 3.59 8.26 5.91
CA PHE A 335 2.92 9.50 6.29
C PHE A 335 1.53 9.56 5.66
N ARG A 336 0.53 9.88 6.48
CA ARG A 336 -0.85 10.07 6.00
C ARG A 336 -1.02 11.51 5.51
N THR A 337 -1.58 11.66 4.31
CA THR A 337 -1.95 12.94 3.70
C THR A 337 -3.47 12.98 3.50
N ASP A 338 -3.98 14.11 3.00
CA ASP A 338 -5.39 14.29 2.63
C ASP A 338 -5.83 13.39 1.46
N PHE A 339 -4.90 12.96 0.60
CA PHE A 339 -5.20 12.12 -0.57
C PHE A 339 -4.84 10.64 -0.38
N GLY A 340 -3.84 10.31 0.44
CA GLY A 340 -3.39 8.92 0.63
C GLY A 340 -2.17 8.77 1.54
N THR A 341 -1.59 7.58 1.59
CA THR A 341 -0.39 7.33 2.38
C THR A 341 0.86 7.37 1.51
N VAL A 342 1.87 8.13 1.92
CA VAL A 342 3.15 8.24 1.20
C VAL A 342 4.29 7.64 2.02
N GLY A 343 5.19 6.93 1.34
CA GLY A 343 6.51 6.53 1.83
C GLY A 343 7.60 7.37 1.17
N ILE A 344 8.78 7.44 1.80
CA ILE A 344 9.93 8.15 1.23
C ILE A 344 11.15 7.24 1.37
N GLU A 345 11.93 7.13 0.30
CA GLU A 345 13.26 6.52 0.30
C GLU A 345 14.22 7.47 -0.43
N ILE A 346 15.51 7.43 -0.10
CA ILE A 346 16.47 8.39 -0.66
C ILE A 346 17.58 7.65 -1.38
N CYS A 347 17.71 7.91 -2.68
CA CYS A 347 18.86 7.56 -3.49
C CYS A 347 19.35 6.12 -3.32
N TYR A 348 20.40 5.90 -2.53
CA TYR A 348 21.01 4.60 -2.32
C TYR A 348 20.06 3.59 -1.65
N ASP A 349 19.02 4.04 -0.96
CA ASP A 349 17.94 3.17 -0.48
C ASP A 349 17.28 2.37 -1.62
N ASN A 350 17.12 2.95 -2.81
CA ASN A 350 16.54 2.27 -3.99
C ASN A 350 17.35 1.04 -4.42
N PHE A 351 18.60 0.89 -3.98
CA PHE A 351 19.43 -0.27 -4.27
C PHE A 351 19.01 -1.50 -3.46
N PHE A 352 18.25 -1.30 -2.39
CA PHE A 352 17.82 -2.32 -1.44
C PHE A 352 16.29 -2.52 -1.55
N PRO A 353 15.82 -3.60 -2.21
CA PRO A 353 14.39 -3.83 -2.41
C PRO A 353 13.58 -3.90 -1.10
N GLU A 354 14.24 -4.20 0.02
CA GLU A 354 13.67 -4.27 1.36
C GLU A 354 13.09 -2.93 1.83
N VAL A 355 13.66 -1.80 1.40
CA VAL A 355 13.20 -0.46 1.81
C VAL A 355 11.80 -0.20 1.24
N ALA A 356 11.65 -0.24 -0.08
CA ALA A 356 10.36 -0.09 -0.75
C ALA A 356 9.34 -1.12 -0.25
N ARG A 357 9.77 -2.37 0.00
CA ARG A 357 8.91 -3.40 0.58
C ARG A 357 8.41 -3.03 1.97
N SER A 358 9.28 -2.53 2.83
CA SER A 358 8.93 -2.15 4.20
C SER A 358 7.95 -0.98 4.23
N LEU A 359 8.11 -0.01 3.33
CA LEU A 359 7.17 1.12 3.17
C LEU A 359 5.80 0.65 2.68
N ALA A 360 5.76 -0.21 1.65
CA ALA A 360 4.52 -0.72 1.08
C ALA A 360 3.72 -1.60 2.06
N LEU A 361 4.41 -2.47 2.83
CA LEU A 361 3.76 -3.28 3.88
C LEU A 361 3.17 -2.44 5.03
N GLN A 362 3.71 -1.25 5.26
CA GLN A 362 3.13 -0.26 6.19
C GLN A 362 1.97 0.54 5.58
N GLY A 363 1.65 0.30 4.31
CA GLY A 363 0.49 0.88 3.63
C GLY A 363 0.79 2.08 2.75
N ALA A 364 2.06 2.34 2.40
CA ALA A 364 2.39 3.33 1.39
C ALA A 364 1.68 3.01 0.06
N GLU A 365 1.07 4.03 -0.55
CA GLU A 365 0.43 3.95 -1.87
C GLU A 365 1.27 4.66 -2.93
N ILE A 366 2.07 5.63 -2.49
CA ILE A 366 3.06 6.36 -3.27
C ILE A 366 4.39 6.27 -2.54
N ILE A 367 5.47 5.97 -3.24
CA ILE A 367 6.84 6.12 -2.74
C ILE A 367 7.50 7.28 -3.49
N LEU A 368 8.05 8.21 -2.72
CA LEU A 368 8.78 9.37 -3.22
C LEU A 368 10.28 9.11 -3.10
N LEU A 369 11.01 9.32 -4.20
CA LEU A 369 12.42 9.02 -4.32
C LEU A 369 13.23 10.25 -4.77
N PRO A 370 13.60 11.14 -3.83
CA PRO A 370 14.69 12.09 -4.06
C PRO A 370 15.99 11.32 -4.28
N ILE A 371 16.63 11.51 -5.43
CA ILE A 371 17.84 10.76 -5.80
C ILE A 371 18.86 11.62 -6.52
N TRP A 372 20.13 11.52 -6.13
CA TRP A 372 21.21 12.13 -6.88
C TRP A 372 21.45 11.39 -8.18
N GLY A 373 21.64 10.08 -8.14
CA GLY A 373 21.92 9.27 -9.33
C GLY A 373 21.88 7.78 -9.08
N ASP A 374 21.74 7.02 -10.17
CA ASP A 374 21.92 5.57 -10.20
C ASP A 374 22.76 5.20 -11.42
N MET A 375 23.98 4.72 -11.18
CA MET A 375 24.96 4.41 -12.22
C MET A 375 25.06 2.92 -12.53
N ARG A 376 24.17 2.08 -11.97
CA ARG A 376 24.14 0.65 -12.31
C ARG A 376 23.93 0.47 -13.81
N GLY A 377 24.69 -0.45 -14.41
CA GLY A 377 24.67 -0.67 -15.85
C GLY A 377 24.96 0.60 -16.65
N GLN A 378 25.87 1.46 -16.18
CA GLN A 378 26.21 2.76 -16.78
C GLN A 378 25.01 3.73 -16.84
N GLY A 379 24.04 3.58 -15.95
CA GLY A 379 22.83 4.41 -15.87
C GLY A 379 21.63 3.85 -16.63
N TYR A 380 21.82 2.88 -17.53
CA TYR A 380 20.71 2.25 -18.27
C TYR A 380 19.79 1.44 -17.35
N ALA A 381 20.30 0.90 -16.24
CA ALA A 381 19.47 0.11 -15.32
C ALA A 381 18.54 0.97 -14.45
N TRP A 382 18.66 2.30 -14.48
CA TRP A 382 17.92 3.21 -13.59
C TRP A 382 16.41 3.02 -13.69
N ASP A 383 15.83 3.13 -14.89
CA ASP A 383 14.37 3.01 -15.02
C ASP A 383 13.91 1.57 -14.77
N ILE A 384 14.71 0.57 -15.14
CA ILE A 384 14.41 -0.85 -14.87
C ILE A 384 14.25 -1.07 -13.35
N VAL A 385 15.19 -0.57 -12.54
CA VAL A 385 15.12 -0.77 -11.09
C VAL A 385 13.99 0.04 -10.47
N ALA A 386 13.81 1.31 -10.87
CA ALA A 386 12.70 2.13 -10.39
C ALA A 386 11.33 1.48 -10.71
N ARG A 387 11.17 0.95 -11.93
CA ARG A 387 9.97 0.20 -12.33
C ARG A 387 9.79 -1.07 -11.52
N ALA A 388 10.88 -1.81 -11.24
CA ALA A 388 10.81 -2.99 -10.39
C ALA A 388 10.33 -2.65 -8.96
N ARG A 389 10.77 -1.52 -8.37
CA ARG A 389 10.26 -1.07 -7.06
C ARG A 389 8.76 -0.78 -7.09
N ALA A 390 8.26 -0.14 -8.15
CA ALA A 390 6.83 0.10 -8.33
C ALA A 390 6.06 -1.23 -8.47
N ILE A 391 6.53 -2.12 -9.36
CA ILE A 391 5.89 -3.41 -9.68
C ILE A 391 5.83 -4.32 -8.45
N ASP A 392 6.98 -4.59 -7.83
CA ASP A 392 7.06 -5.56 -6.74
C ASP A 392 6.16 -5.17 -5.56
N ASN A 393 5.91 -3.87 -5.38
CA ASN A 393 5.22 -3.31 -4.24
C ASN A 393 3.81 -2.80 -4.55
N ALA A 394 3.37 -2.81 -5.81
CA ALA A 394 2.09 -2.28 -6.26
C ALA A 394 1.84 -0.81 -5.81
N VAL A 395 2.86 0.03 -5.94
CA VAL A 395 2.84 1.45 -5.53
C VAL A 395 3.16 2.38 -6.70
N PHE A 396 2.65 3.60 -6.64
CA PHE A 396 3.20 4.67 -7.49
C PHE A 396 4.61 5.00 -7.01
N LEU A 397 5.56 5.19 -7.93
CA LEU A 397 6.91 5.67 -7.61
C LEU A 397 7.15 7.00 -8.32
N ILE A 398 7.53 8.02 -7.57
CA ILE A 398 7.83 9.35 -8.11
C ILE A 398 9.27 9.68 -7.73
N ALA A 399 10.16 9.65 -8.72
CA ALA A 399 11.59 9.84 -8.52
C ALA A 399 12.05 11.18 -9.09
N SER A 400 12.79 11.96 -8.30
CA SER A 400 13.40 13.22 -8.71
C SER A 400 14.91 13.06 -8.77
N MET A 401 15.45 13.00 -9.98
CA MET A 401 16.83 12.59 -10.26
C MET A 401 17.68 13.73 -10.83
N TYR A 402 18.94 13.84 -10.40
CA TYR A 402 19.92 14.76 -11.01
C TYR A 402 20.76 14.13 -12.12
N SER A 403 21.46 13.03 -11.82
CA SER A 403 22.31 12.29 -12.77
C SER A 403 21.45 11.57 -13.81
N ASN A 404 21.93 11.36 -15.04
CA ASN A 404 21.13 10.82 -16.15
C ASN A 404 19.89 11.65 -16.56
N ARG A 405 19.52 12.69 -15.77
CA ARG A 405 18.53 13.73 -16.10
C ARG A 405 17.10 13.22 -16.35
N ARG A 406 16.81 11.98 -15.91
CA ARG A 406 15.57 11.26 -16.20
C ARG A 406 14.80 10.97 -14.91
N SER A 407 14.11 11.98 -14.42
CA SER A 407 13.13 11.86 -13.34
C SER A 407 11.88 11.14 -13.85
N LEU A 408 11.26 10.32 -13.01
CA LEU A 408 10.22 9.37 -13.43
C LEU A 408 8.96 9.50 -12.57
N ILE A 409 7.80 9.38 -13.19
CA ILE A 409 6.52 9.08 -12.53
C ILE A 409 6.07 7.71 -13.05
N ILE A 410 5.97 6.74 -12.15
CA ILE A 410 5.73 5.34 -12.49
C ILE A 410 4.44 4.87 -11.80
N ASN A 411 3.56 4.27 -12.58
CA ASN A 411 2.34 3.62 -12.10
C ASN A 411 2.69 2.29 -11.41
N PRO A 412 1.83 1.71 -10.54
CA PRO A 412 2.10 0.41 -9.95
C PRO A 412 2.55 -0.64 -10.97
N ASP A 413 1.95 -0.70 -12.18
CA ASP A 413 2.27 -1.68 -13.27
C ASP A 413 3.63 -1.49 -13.93
N GLY A 414 4.45 -0.59 -13.37
CA GLY A 414 5.76 -0.26 -13.88
C GLY A 414 5.70 0.53 -15.18
N ARG A 415 4.53 0.96 -15.64
CA ARG A 415 4.43 1.89 -16.77
C ARG A 415 4.91 3.27 -16.32
N ILE A 416 5.85 3.83 -17.07
CA ILE A 416 6.25 5.23 -16.94
C ILE A 416 5.08 6.08 -17.46
N LEU A 417 4.48 6.87 -16.58
CA LEU A 417 3.39 7.80 -16.91
C LEU A 417 3.93 9.10 -17.48
N ALA A 418 5.06 9.57 -16.97
CA ALA A 418 5.79 10.73 -17.46
C ALA A 418 7.25 10.62 -17.05
N ASP A 419 8.15 11.16 -17.87
CA ASP A 419 9.55 11.36 -17.52
C ASP A 419 10.08 12.66 -18.13
N THR A 420 11.18 13.18 -17.58
CA THR A 420 11.78 14.43 -18.04
C THR A 420 12.54 14.30 -19.37
N GLY A 421 12.70 13.12 -19.94
CA GLY A 421 13.38 12.91 -21.23
C GLY A 421 14.86 13.32 -21.28
N GLY A 422 15.45 13.75 -20.15
CA GLY A 422 16.78 14.34 -20.10
C GLY A 422 16.81 15.88 -19.98
N ASP A 423 15.65 16.53 -20.08
CA ASP A 423 15.50 17.98 -20.11
C ASP A 423 15.24 18.57 -18.72
N GLN A 424 15.79 19.76 -18.46
CA GLN A 424 15.48 20.48 -17.22
C GLN A 424 14.03 20.93 -17.20
N GLY A 425 13.35 20.68 -16.08
CA GLY A 425 11.98 21.13 -15.86
C GLY A 425 11.18 20.19 -14.97
N LEU A 426 9.88 20.46 -14.95
CA LEU A 426 8.87 19.67 -14.25
C LEU A 426 8.10 18.82 -15.27
N VAL A 427 7.76 17.61 -14.87
CA VAL A 427 6.79 16.77 -15.58
C VAL A 427 5.69 16.34 -14.62
N THR A 428 4.47 16.20 -15.14
CA THR A 428 3.28 15.93 -14.33
C THR A 428 2.50 14.75 -14.87
N ALA A 429 1.83 14.02 -13.99
CA ALA A 429 0.82 13.02 -14.36
C ALA A 429 -0.38 13.09 -13.42
N GLU A 430 -1.57 12.80 -13.94
CA GLU A 430 -2.73 12.51 -13.10
C GLU A 430 -2.71 11.03 -12.72
N ILE A 431 -2.90 10.75 -11.44
CA ILE A 431 -2.98 9.40 -10.90
C ILE A 431 -4.27 9.24 -10.08
N ASP A 432 -4.79 8.02 -9.98
CA ASP A 432 -5.90 7.68 -9.10
C ASP A 432 -5.46 6.60 -8.13
N LEU A 433 -5.42 6.93 -6.83
CA LEU A 433 -4.98 6.00 -5.78
C LEU A 433 -5.98 4.86 -5.53
N ASN A 434 -7.20 4.98 -6.07
CA ASN A 434 -8.19 3.91 -6.10
C ASN A 434 -8.20 3.16 -7.44
N ALA A 435 -7.32 3.47 -8.39
CA ALA A 435 -7.17 2.66 -9.58
C ALA A 435 -6.61 1.27 -9.20
N ARG A 436 -7.15 0.26 -9.89
CA ARG A 436 -6.81 -1.15 -9.71
C ARG A 436 -6.40 -1.73 -11.06
N THR A 437 -5.46 -2.66 -11.04
CA THR A 437 -5.00 -3.41 -12.22
C THR A 437 -5.16 -4.89 -11.97
N PHE A 438 -5.76 -5.60 -12.92
CA PHE A 438 -6.05 -7.03 -12.80
C PHE A 438 -5.27 -7.83 -13.82
N GLU A 439 -4.70 -8.94 -13.36
CA GLU A 439 -3.97 -9.87 -14.21
C GLU A 439 -4.52 -11.27 -14.03
N ARG A 440 -4.53 -12.02 -15.12
CA ARG A 440 -4.99 -13.41 -15.15
C ARG A 440 -3.92 -14.31 -14.53
N TRP A 441 -4.34 -15.34 -13.80
CA TRP A 441 -3.45 -16.37 -13.23
C TRP A 441 -2.45 -15.90 -12.16
N LEU A 442 -2.67 -14.75 -11.52
CA LEU A 442 -1.90 -14.35 -10.33
C LEU A 442 -2.20 -15.27 -9.14
N SER A 443 -1.64 -16.50 -9.13
CA SER A 443 -1.84 -17.55 -8.11
C SER A 443 -3.27 -18.10 -7.95
N VAL A 444 -4.30 -17.37 -8.40
CA VAL A 444 -5.71 -17.66 -8.10
C VAL A 444 -6.52 -18.34 -9.22
N GLY A 445 -5.89 -18.79 -10.32
CA GLY A 445 -6.56 -19.48 -11.44
C GLY A 445 -7.54 -18.63 -12.27
N SER A 446 -8.09 -17.58 -11.67
CA SER A 446 -8.94 -16.53 -12.25
C SER A 446 -8.13 -15.22 -12.40
N TYR A 447 -8.80 -14.07 -12.49
CA TYR A 447 -8.15 -12.77 -12.35
C TYR A 447 -7.87 -12.47 -10.87
N GLY A 448 -6.78 -11.75 -10.62
CA GLY A 448 -6.40 -11.30 -9.29
C GLY A 448 -5.79 -9.90 -9.29
N GLU A 449 -5.58 -9.34 -8.10
CA GLU A 449 -4.81 -8.11 -7.90
C GLU A 449 -3.65 -8.37 -6.93
N TRP A 450 -2.43 -8.42 -7.47
CA TRP A 450 -1.14 -8.29 -6.81
C TRP A 450 -1.11 -7.46 -5.52
N LYS A 451 -1.67 -6.23 -5.49
CA LYS A 451 -1.76 -5.39 -4.28
C LYS A 451 -2.48 -6.10 -3.11
N SER A 452 -3.45 -6.95 -3.42
CA SER A 452 -4.19 -7.76 -2.43
C SER A 452 -3.54 -9.12 -2.16
N LEU A 453 -2.95 -9.74 -3.20
CA LEU A 453 -2.45 -11.11 -3.17
C LEU A 453 -1.07 -11.22 -2.53
N PHE A 454 -0.10 -10.45 -3.04
CA PHE A 454 1.30 -10.64 -2.67
C PHE A 454 1.57 -10.43 -1.18
N PRO A 455 0.93 -9.48 -0.47
CA PRO A 455 1.09 -9.39 0.99
C PRO A 455 0.66 -10.65 1.73
N GLN A 456 -0.36 -11.38 1.23
CA GLN A 456 -0.90 -12.59 1.87
C GLN A 456 -0.09 -13.85 1.54
N GLU A 457 0.65 -13.84 0.43
CA GLU A 457 1.47 -14.97 -0.03
C GLU A 457 2.92 -14.89 0.46
N ARG A 458 3.29 -13.83 1.19
CA ARG A 458 4.64 -13.72 1.76
C ARG A 458 4.87 -14.79 2.82
N ARG A 459 6.12 -15.26 2.87
CA ARG A 459 6.60 -16.23 3.86
C ARG A 459 7.59 -15.56 4.81
N SER A 460 7.09 -14.64 5.63
CA SER A 460 7.91 -13.77 6.49
C SER A 460 8.87 -14.55 7.39
N GLU A 461 8.46 -15.74 7.84
CA GLU A 461 9.26 -16.63 8.66
C GLU A 461 10.53 -17.14 7.95
N THR A 462 10.50 -17.22 6.62
CA THR A 462 11.66 -17.68 5.83
C THR A 462 12.68 -16.57 5.59
N TYR A 463 12.32 -15.32 5.88
CA TYR A 463 13.19 -14.17 5.63
C TYR A 463 14.16 -13.89 6.78
N GLY A 464 14.09 -14.64 7.90
CA GLY A 464 14.98 -14.45 9.04
C GLY A 464 16.47 -14.50 8.67
N GLY A 465 16.84 -15.32 7.68
CA GLY A 465 18.20 -15.39 7.15
C GLY A 465 18.70 -14.12 6.46
N LEU A 466 17.82 -13.18 6.08
CA LEU A 466 18.21 -11.84 5.62
C LEU A 466 18.71 -10.95 6.77
N MET A 467 18.25 -11.22 7.99
CA MET A 467 18.57 -10.44 9.19
C MET A 467 19.85 -10.90 9.87
N THR A 468 20.33 -12.09 9.53
CA THR A 468 21.53 -12.71 10.11
C THR A 468 22.54 -12.95 9.01
N GLN A 469 23.81 -12.58 9.20
CA GLN A 469 24.83 -13.09 8.29
C GLN A 469 24.97 -14.60 8.52
N PRO A 470 24.77 -15.45 7.49
CA PRO A 470 25.10 -16.85 7.64
C PRO A 470 26.61 -16.98 7.89
N GLU A 471 26.98 -17.77 8.89
CA GLU A 471 28.37 -18.23 9.04
C GLU A 471 28.76 -18.93 7.73
N LYS A 472 29.76 -18.39 7.04
CA LYS A 472 30.26 -18.91 5.76
C LYS A 472 31.33 -19.96 5.97
#